data_AF-A0A7S2VY10-F1
#
_entry.id   AF-A0A7S2VY10-F1
#
_cell.length_a   1.000
_cell.length_b   1.000
_cell.length_c   1.000
_cell.angle_alpha   90.00
_cell.angle_beta   90.00
_cell.angle_gamma   90.00
#
_symmetry.space_group_name_H-M   'P 1'
#
loop_
_entity.id
_entity.type
_entity.pdbx_description
1 polymer ?
#
loop_
_entity_poly.entity_id
_entity_poly.type
_entity_poly.pdbx_seq_one_letter_code
_entity_poly.pdbx_strand_id
1 'polypeptide(L)'
;VENTGNGFVVCAGCSDGSLVIWLWNGSREKKIIYKEDSRRDYGACATMKWTVGSLDEKYLIAGFGNGRVVSYVLSSSGTVRPVSKLHVGSSVQCLAMVGNILFVGCADGGIRLVPLGEGAHFDYNPRLWRSVNGSKSPSITSITAVENSGSAEYSSKRKFMCATGGEDGSVNLFSVEEAS
;
A
#
# COMPACT_ATOMS: atom_id res chain seq x y z
N VAL A 1 16.01 -5.28 -30.85
CA VAL A 1 14.98 -5.65 -29.85
C VAL A 1 15.74 -6.07 -28.60
N GLU A 2 16.08 -5.12 -27.73
CA GLU A 2 16.87 -5.46 -26.54
C GLU A 2 15.97 -6.04 -25.47
N ASN A 3 16.11 -7.35 -25.33
CA ASN A 3 15.64 -8.14 -24.23
C ASN A 3 16.53 -7.82 -23.01
N THR A 4 16.15 -6.85 -22.17
CA THR A 4 16.82 -6.56 -20.89
C THR A 4 16.06 -7.20 -19.72
N GLY A 5 15.88 -8.53 -19.80
CA GLY A 5 15.20 -9.32 -18.76
C GLY A 5 15.83 -9.32 -17.36
N ASN A 6 16.87 -8.51 -17.11
CA ASN A 6 17.54 -8.38 -15.81
C ASN A 6 17.60 -6.90 -15.40
N GLY A 7 16.68 -6.49 -14.54
CA GLY A 7 16.66 -5.16 -13.96
C GLY A 7 15.65 -5.03 -12.83
N PHE A 8 15.85 -4.02 -12.00
CA PHE A 8 14.93 -3.66 -10.93
C PHE A 8 14.06 -2.48 -11.36
N VAL A 9 12.78 -2.55 -11.01
CA VAL A 9 11.90 -1.38 -11.06
C VAL A 9 12.01 -0.70 -9.70
N VAL A 10 12.39 0.56 -9.70
CA VAL A 10 12.57 1.34 -8.48
C VAL A 10 11.59 2.50 -8.49
N CYS A 11 10.98 2.78 -7.34
CA CYS A 11 10.11 3.93 -7.14
C CYS A 11 10.63 4.80 -5.99
N ALA A 12 10.46 6.10 -6.10
CA ALA A 12 10.72 7.05 -5.04
C ALA A 12 9.57 8.06 -4.96
N GLY A 13 9.17 8.37 -3.73
CA GLY A 13 8.20 9.40 -3.39
C GLY A 13 8.92 10.54 -2.68
N CYS A 14 8.42 11.76 -2.84
CA CYS A 14 9.01 12.95 -2.27
C CYS A 14 8.07 13.63 -1.27
N SER A 15 8.63 14.44 -0.36
CA SER A 15 7.88 15.23 0.61
C SER A 15 6.96 16.27 -0.04
N ASP A 16 7.23 16.67 -1.27
CA ASP A 16 6.37 17.57 -2.06
C ASP A 16 5.18 16.85 -2.72
N GLY A 17 5.07 15.53 -2.57
CA GLY A 17 4.02 14.70 -3.15
C GLY A 17 4.29 14.23 -4.57
N SER A 18 5.45 14.55 -5.14
CA SER A 18 5.89 13.96 -6.41
C SER A 18 6.32 12.51 -6.23
N LEU A 19 6.27 11.76 -7.34
CA LEU A 19 6.67 10.36 -7.40
C LEU A 19 7.38 10.07 -8.73
N VAL A 20 8.44 9.27 -8.69
CA VAL A 20 9.19 8.84 -9.88
C VAL A 20 9.41 7.33 -9.86
N ILE A 21 9.30 6.71 -11.03
CA ILE A 21 9.58 5.29 -11.23
C ILE A 21 10.58 5.15 -12.37
N TRP A 22 11.62 4.35 -12.15
CA TRP A 22 12.65 4.10 -13.15
C TRP A 22 13.07 2.64 -13.19
N LEU A 23 13.57 2.22 -14.34
CA LEU A 23 14.27 0.96 -14.52
C LEU A 23 15.75 1.14 -14.19
N TRP A 24 16.29 0.21 -13.42
CA TRP A 24 17.71 0.11 -13.12
C TRP A 24 18.23 -1.28 -13.55
N ASN A 25 19.19 -1.30 -14.46
CA ASN A 25 19.72 -2.53 -15.07
C ASN A 25 21.14 -2.88 -14.58
N GLY A 26 21.56 -2.38 -13.42
CA GLY A 26 22.91 -2.59 -12.90
C GLY A 26 23.96 -1.61 -13.44
N SER A 27 23.67 -0.88 -14.52
CA SER A 27 24.54 0.18 -15.03
C SER A 27 24.28 1.52 -14.31
N ARG A 28 25.11 2.53 -14.57
CA ARG A 28 24.87 3.92 -14.10
C ARG A 28 23.64 4.57 -14.76
N GLU A 29 23.07 3.95 -15.79
CA GLU A 29 21.95 4.51 -16.51
C GLU A 29 20.62 4.14 -15.83
N LYS A 30 19.83 5.18 -15.54
CA LYS A 30 18.45 5.07 -15.08
C LYS A 30 17.52 5.49 -16.21
N LYS A 31 16.53 4.66 -16.52
CA LYS A 31 15.47 5.03 -17.47
C LYS A 31 14.20 5.36 -16.68
N ILE A 32 13.85 6.64 -16.59
CA ILE A 32 12.57 7.07 -16.01
C ILE A 32 11.45 6.55 -16.90
N ILE A 33 10.55 5.76 -16.32
CA ILE A 33 9.38 5.20 -17.02
C ILE A 33 8.08 5.86 -16.56
N TYR A 34 8.10 6.58 -15.45
CA TYR A 34 6.98 7.35 -14.95
C TYR A 34 7.43 8.49 -14.03
N LYS A 35 6.71 9.60 -14.11
CA LYS A 35 6.87 10.74 -13.22
C LYS A 35 5.50 11.36 -12.98
N GLU A 36 5.14 11.51 -11.71
CA GLU A 36 4.03 12.32 -11.25
C GLU A 36 4.62 13.56 -10.59
N ASP A 37 4.41 14.73 -11.21
CA ASP A 37 4.85 16.00 -10.63
C ASP A 37 3.99 16.36 -9.41
N SER A 38 4.59 17.09 -8.47
CA SER A 38 3.88 17.61 -7.31
C SER A 38 2.78 18.57 -7.73
N ARG A 39 1.68 18.56 -6.98
CA ARG A 39 0.57 19.50 -7.15
C ARG A 39 0.22 20.10 -5.80
N ARG A 40 -0.45 21.25 -5.83
CA ARG A 40 -1.07 21.81 -4.62
C ARG A 40 -1.96 20.73 -3.98
N ASP A 41 -1.84 20.58 -2.67
CA ASP A 41 -2.64 19.67 -1.83
C ASP A 41 -2.34 18.17 -1.95
N TYR A 42 -1.26 17.74 -2.63
CA TYR A 42 -0.97 16.30 -2.81
C TYR A 42 -0.45 15.58 -1.56
N GLY A 43 0.01 16.31 -0.54
CA GLY A 43 0.66 15.76 0.65
C GLY A 43 1.95 15.00 0.30
N ALA A 44 2.83 14.79 1.28
CA ALA A 44 4.04 13.99 1.06
C ALA A 44 3.70 12.58 0.58
N CYS A 45 4.46 12.01 -0.37
CA CYS A 45 4.39 10.58 -0.67
C CYS A 45 5.09 9.83 0.46
N ALA A 46 4.31 9.38 1.44
CA ALA A 46 4.81 8.89 2.72
C ALA A 46 5.26 7.43 2.66
N THR A 47 4.61 6.62 1.81
CA THR A 47 4.84 5.18 1.80
C THR A 47 4.45 4.57 0.46
N MET A 48 5.12 3.49 0.07
CA MET A 48 4.88 2.78 -1.18
C MET A 48 5.05 1.28 -0.97
N LYS A 49 4.25 0.48 -1.69
CA LYS A 49 4.34 -0.98 -1.67
C LYS A 49 4.18 -1.55 -3.08
N TRP A 50 5.17 -2.30 -3.53
CA TRP A 50 5.04 -3.16 -4.70
C TRP A 50 4.30 -4.44 -4.33
N THR A 51 3.42 -4.89 -5.22
CA THR A 51 2.72 -6.17 -5.13
C THR A 51 2.57 -6.78 -6.53
N VAL A 52 2.26 -8.07 -6.57
CA VAL A 52 2.05 -8.82 -7.82
C VAL A 52 0.60 -9.29 -7.87
N GLY A 53 -0.07 -9.04 -8.98
CA GLY A 53 -1.45 -9.44 -9.27
C GLY A 53 -1.58 -10.85 -9.80
N SER A 54 -2.82 -11.21 -10.14
CA SER A 54 -3.07 -12.33 -11.04
C SER A 54 -2.38 -12.05 -12.39
N LEU A 55 -1.72 -13.06 -12.98
CA LEU A 55 -0.99 -12.97 -14.25
C LEU A 55 0.37 -12.24 -14.23
N ASP A 56 1.04 -12.16 -13.07
CA ASP A 56 2.38 -11.52 -12.91
C ASP A 56 2.41 -10.02 -13.27
N GLU A 57 1.23 -9.38 -13.31
CA GLU A 57 1.13 -7.93 -13.37
C GLU A 57 1.70 -7.32 -12.09
N LYS A 58 2.52 -6.28 -12.23
CA LYS A 58 3.17 -5.61 -11.10
C LYS A 58 2.43 -4.33 -10.79
N TYR A 59 1.99 -4.19 -9.54
CA TYR A 59 1.30 -3.00 -9.08
C TYR A 59 2.11 -2.26 -8.04
N LEU A 60 2.09 -0.94 -8.11
CA LEU A 60 2.59 -0.05 -7.08
C LEU A 60 1.41 0.58 -6.37
N ILE A 61 1.41 0.55 -5.05
CA ILE A 61 0.45 1.29 -4.22
C ILE A 61 1.25 2.39 -3.52
N ALA A 62 0.83 3.65 -3.70
CA ALA A 62 1.43 4.81 -3.04
C ALA A 62 0.43 5.46 -2.08
N GLY A 63 0.86 5.69 -0.84
CA GLY A 63 0.10 6.37 0.20
C GLY A 63 0.66 7.76 0.46
N PHE A 64 -0.22 8.74 0.63
CA PHE A 64 0.13 10.15 0.77
C PHE A 64 -0.33 10.73 2.11
N GLY A 65 0.41 11.73 2.60
CA GLY A 65 0.15 12.41 3.86
C GLY A 65 -1.15 13.23 3.90
N ASN A 66 -1.80 13.43 2.76
CA ASN A 66 -3.15 14.01 2.70
C ASN A 66 -4.27 12.96 2.81
N GLY A 67 -3.95 11.67 2.94
CA GLY A 67 -4.93 10.58 2.99
C GLY A 67 -5.28 9.96 1.65
N ARG A 68 -4.67 10.41 0.56
CA ARG A 68 -4.80 9.77 -0.75
C ARG A 68 -4.02 8.46 -0.80
N VAL A 69 -4.59 7.45 -1.45
CA VAL A 69 -3.94 6.21 -1.85
C VAL A 69 -4.15 6.04 -3.35
N VAL A 70 -3.09 5.69 -4.08
CA VAL A 70 -3.13 5.50 -5.54
C VAL A 70 -2.51 4.17 -5.90
N SER A 71 -3.18 3.41 -6.78
CA SER A 71 -2.59 2.23 -7.42
C SER A 71 -2.12 2.57 -8.83
N TYR A 72 -1.00 1.97 -9.21
CA TYR A 72 -0.43 2.04 -10.55
C TYR A 72 -0.16 0.62 -11.05
N VAL A 73 -0.26 0.41 -12.36
CA VAL A 73 0.13 -0.84 -13.01
C VAL A 73 1.35 -0.61 -13.87
N LEU A 74 2.31 -1.52 -13.77
CA LEU A 74 3.41 -1.67 -14.72
C LEU A 74 3.01 -2.71 -15.76
N SER A 75 2.77 -2.27 -16.99
CA SER A 75 2.46 -3.18 -18.10
C SER A 75 3.68 -3.97 -18.53
N SER A 76 3.45 -5.08 -19.24
CA SER A 76 4.51 -5.89 -19.86
C SER A 76 5.37 -5.11 -20.87
N SER A 77 4.85 -4.00 -21.42
CA SER A 77 5.61 -3.09 -22.29
C SER A 77 6.56 -2.15 -21.53
N GLY A 78 6.61 -2.22 -20.21
CA GLY A 78 7.43 -1.35 -19.36
C GLY A 78 6.84 0.04 -19.12
N THR A 79 5.55 0.23 -19.39
CA THR A 79 4.85 1.51 -19.18
C THR A 79 4.12 1.47 -17.86
N VAL A 80 4.19 2.56 -17.07
CA VAL A 80 3.40 2.68 -15.85
C VAL A 80 2.25 3.67 -16.06
N ARG A 81 1.07 3.33 -15.55
CA ARG A 81 -0.08 4.22 -15.51
C ARG A 81 -0.85 4.09 -14.19
N PRO A 82 -1.49 5.17 -13.71
CA PRO A 82 -2.40 5.07 -12.57
C PRO A 82 -3.63 4.23 -12.95
N VAL A 83 -4.19 3.52 -11.96
CA VAL A 83 -5.37 2.65 -12.13
C VAL A 83 -6.52 3.09 -11.26
N SER A 84 -6.30 3.22 -9.96
CA SER A 84 -7.34 3.61 -9.01
C SER A 84 -6.81 4.60 -7.98
N LYS A 85 -7.73 5.39 -7.41
CA LYS A 85 -7.46 6.39 -6.38
C LYS A 85 -8.53 6.30 -5.31
N LEU A 86 -8.13 6.37 -4.06
CA LEU A 86 -9.00 6.37 -2.88
C LEU A 86 -8.53 7.44 -1.89
N HIS A 87 -9.45 7.97 -1.07
CA HIS A 87 -9.11 8.82 0.07
C HIS A 87 -9.55 8.11 1.35
N VAL A 88 -8.63 7.84 2.28
CA VAL A 88 -8.89 7.03 3.49
C VAL A 88 -9.27 7.85 4.72
N GLY A 89 -9.38 9.18 4.55
CA GLY A 89 -9.89 10.11 5.56
C GLY A 89 -8.89 10.54 6.64
N SER A 90 -7.64 10.05 6.57
CA SER A 90 -6.55 10.45 7.47
C SER A 90 -5.21 10.27 6.76
N SER A 91 -4.20 11.02 7.19
CA SER A 91 -2.83 10.96 6.64
C SER A 91 -2.29 9.53 6.66
N VAL A 92 -1.83 9.05 5.49
CA VAL A 92 -1.26 7.70 5.36
C VAL A 92 0.17 7.69 5.85
N GLN A 93 0.49 6.73 6.71
CA GLN A 93 1.81 6.59 7.33
C GLN A 93 2.52 5.31 6.89
N CYS A 94 1.78 4.20 6.75
CA CYS A 94 2.36 2.92 6.36
C CYS A 94 1.34 2.03 5.63
N LEU A 95 1.86 1.06 4.86
CA LEU A 95 1.06 0.10 4.09
C LEU A 95 1.56 -1.34 4.32
N ALA A 96 0.63 -2.27 4.42
CA ALA A 96 0.90 -3.71 4.31
C ALA A 96 -0.09 -4.36 3.33
N MET A 97 0.35 -5.43 2.66
CA MET A 97 -0.46 -6.19 1.71
C MET A 97 -0.55 -7.63 2.18
N VAL A 98 -1.76 -8.19 2.21
CA VAL A 98 -2.01 -9.62 2.47
C VAL A 98 -3.01 -10.15 1.45
N GLY A 99 -2.54 -10.94 0.50
CA GLY A 99 -3.34 -11.32 -0.68
C GLY A 99 -3.81 -10.07 -1.43
N ASN A 100 -5.12 -9.97 -1.64
CA ASN A 100 -5.77 -8.83 -2.27
C ASN A 100 -6.24 -7.75 -1.26
N ILE A 101 -5.77 -7.76 -0.02
CA ILE A 101 -6.16 -6.78 0.99
C ILE A 101 -5.00 -5.83 1.28
N LEU A 102 -5.26 -4.53 1.15
CA LEU A 102 -4.38 -3.46 1.58
C LEU A 102 -4.75 -2.99 2.98
N PHE A 103 -3.78 -3.01 3.88
CA PHE A 103 -3.85 -2.40 5.20
C PHE A 103 -3.18 -1.04 5.15
N VAL A 104 -3.91 0.00 5.52
CA VAL A 104 -3.46 1.39 5.53
C VAL A 104 -3.42 1.89 6.98
N GLY A 105 -2.21 2.04 7.52
CA GLY A 105 -2.00 2.65 8.83
C GLY A 105 -1.99 4.18 8.71
N CYS A 106 -2.77 4.84 9.56
CA CYS A 106 -3.00 6.28 9.49
C CYS A 106 -2.53 7.02 10.75
N ALA A 107 -2.40 8.35 10.62
CA ALA A 107 -2.02 9.26 11.70
C ALA A 107 -3.08 9.40 12.81
N ASP A 108 -4.32 8.95 12.57
CA ASP A 108 -5.38 8.96 13.59
C ASP A 108 -5.41 7.67 14.44
N GLY A 109 -4.36 6.84 14.33
CA GLY A 109 -4.25 5.57 15.04
C GLY A 109 -5.18 4.46 14.54
N GLY A 110 -5.87 4.68 13.41
CA GLY A 110 -6.74 3.69 12.79
C GLY A 110 -6.09 2.95 11.63
N ILE A 111 -6.55 1.73 11.39
CA ILE A 111 -6.23 0.95 10.18
C ILE A 111 -7.44 0.97 9.25
N ARG A 112 -7.21 1.26 7.97
CA ARG A 112 -8.20 1.03 6.92
C ARG A 112 -7.83 -0.23 6.15
N LEU A 113 -8.79 -1.12 6.02
CA LEU A 113 -8.68 -2.33 5.26
C LEU A 113 -9.39 -2.09 3.92
N VAL A 114 -8.61 -2.10 2.85
CA VAL A 114 -9.04 -1.77 1.49
C VAL A 114 -8.90 -3.03 0.63
N PRO A 115 -10.01 -3.70 0.27
CA PRO A 115 -9.97 -4.74 -0.74
C PRO A 115 -9.48 -4.20 -2.09
N LEU A 116 -8.64 -4.98 -2.76
CA LEU A 116 -8.24 -4.78 -4.14
C LEU A 116 -9.00 -5.79 -5.00
N GLY A 117 -9.76 -5.27 -5.96
CA GLY A 117 -10.30 -6.04 -7.07
C GLY A 117 -9.24 -6.35 -8.12
N GLU A 118 -9.69 -6.96 -9.22
CA GLU A 118 -8.84 -7.19 -10.39
C GLU A 118 -8.19 -5.90 -10.88
N GLY A 119 -6.95 -6.00 -11.39
CA GLY A 119 -6.21 -4.84 -11.89
C GLY A 119 -5.76 -3.84 -10.81
N ALA A 120 -5.81 -4.19 -9.53
CA ALA A 120 -5.54 -3.29 -8.40
C ALA A 120 -6.50 -2.09 -8.30
N HIS A 121 -7.77 -2.30 -8.65
CA HIS A 121 -8.84 -1.35 -8.34
C HIS A 121 -9.22 -1.42 -6.86
N PHE A 122 -9.25 -0.27 -6.17
CA PHE A 122 -9.67 -0.22 -4.77
C PHE A 122 -11.19 -0.38 -4.66
N ASP A 123 -11.63 -1.10 -3.63
CA ASP A 123 -12.98 -0.89 -3.08
C ASP A 123 -13.02 0.50 -2.41
N TYR A 124 -14.07 1.25 -2.73
CA TYR A 124 -14.28 2.61 -2.24
C TYR A 124 -14.91 2.69 -0.85
N ASN A 125 -15.23 1.54 -0.24
CA ASN A 125 -15.78 1.43 1.11
C ASN A 125 -14.77 0.79 2.08
N PRO A 126 -13.65 1.47 2.40
CA PRO A 126 -12.64 0.93 3.30
C PRO A 126 -13.22 0.66 4.68
N ARG A 127 -12.87 -0.50 5.26
CA ARG A 127 -13.30 -0.85 6.61
C ARG A 127 -12.34 -0.25 7.62
N LEU A 128 -12.88 0.51 8.58
CA LEU A 128 -12.10 1.22 9.58
C LEU A 128 -12.04 0.45 10.90
N TRP A 129 -10.81 0.21 11.38
CA TRP A 129 -10.51 -0.30 12.70
C TRP A 129 -9.87 0.82 13.51
N ARG A 130 -10.58 1.33 14.52
CA ARG A 130 -10.10 2.44 15.35
C ARG A 130 -9.26 1.92 16.52
N SER A 131 -8.32 2.75 16.98
CA SER A 131 -7.67 2.58 18.28
C SER A 131 -6.95 1.24 18.45
N VAL A 132 -6.28 0.76 17.41
CA VAL A 132 -5.57 -0.54 17.42
C VAL A 132 -4.36 -0.54 18.36
N ASN A 133 -3.86 0.64 18.71
CA ASN A 133 -2.80 0.85 19.71
C ASN A 133 -3.34 1.40 21.05
N GLY A 134 -4.55 0.98 21.42
CA GLY A 134 -5.20 1.38 22.67
C GLY A 134 -5.94 2.71 22.59
N SER A 135 -6.50 3.15 23.73
CA SER A 135 -7.42 4.29 23.80
C SER A 135 -6.81 5.63 23.40
N LYS A 136 -5.48 5.78 23.49
CA LYS A 136 -4.76 6.99 23.07
C LYS A 136 -4.65 7.14 21.55
N SER A 137 -4.90 6.06 20.79
CA SER A 137 -4.87 6.05 19.32
C SER A 137 -3.65 6.78 18.71
N PRO A 138 -2.41 6.48 19.14
CA PRO A 138 -1.22 7.10 18.55
C PRO A 138 -1.13 6.78 17.04
N SER A 139 -0.51 7.67 16.25
CA SER A 139 -0.28 7.47 14.82
C SER A 139 0.35 6.10 14.55
N ILE A 140 -0.13 5.36 13.54
CA ILE A 140 0.42 4.05 13.16
C ILE A 140 1.64 4.26 12.26
N THR A 141 2.84 4.10 12.79
CA THR A 141 4.11 4.35 12.06
C THR A 141 4.58 3.14 11.26
N SER A 142 4.16 1.94 11.64
CA SER A 142 4.47 0.71 10.94
C SER A 142 3.37 -0.32 11.11
N ILE A 143 3.22 -1.17 10.10
CA ILE A 143 2.27 -2.28 10.10
C ILE A 143 2.86 -3.48 9.36
N THR A 144 2.64 -4.65 9.92
CA THR A 144 2.78 -5.93 9.22
C THR A 144 1.54 -6.78 9.51
N ALA A 145 1.16 -7.60 8.55
CA ALA A 145 0.01 -8.48 8.69
C ALA A 145 0.26 -9.78 7.95
N VAL A 146 -0.32 -10.87 8.45
CA VAL A 146 -0.33 -12.18 7.82
C VAL A 146 -1.74 -12.76 7.88
N GLU A 147 -2.10 -13.52 6.85
CA GLU A 147 -3.34 -14.28 6.87
C GLU A 147 -3.16 -15.48 7.78
N ASN A 148 -4.06 -15.62 8.75
CA ASN A 148 -4.10 -16.76 9.65
C ASN A 148 -5.03 -17.82 9.05
N SER A 149 -4.44 -18.70 8.26
CA SER A 149 -5.11 -19.89 7.72
C SER A 149 -5.31 -20.92 8.84
N GLY A 150 -6.24 -20.66 9.76
CA GLY A 150 -6.64 -21.66 10.74
C GLY A 150 -7.13 -22.93 10.03
N SER A 151 -6.68 -24.09 10.48
CA SER A 151 -6.94 -25.42 9.91
C SER A 151 -8.37 -25.95 10.11
N ALA A 152 -9.40 -25.11 9.96
CA ALA A 152 -10.79 -25.51 10.20
C ALA A 152 -11.67 -25.18 8.98
N GLU A 153 -12.11 -26.25 8.31
CA GLU A 153 -12.91 -26.34 7.08
C GLU A 153 -14.26 -25.59 7.04
N TYR A 154 -14.55 -24.65 7.95
CA TYR A 154 -15.91 -24.08 8.05
C TYR A 154 -16.01 -22.56 8.30
N SER A 155 -14.91 -21.81 8.34
CA SER A 155 -14.99 -20.33 8.37
C SER A 155 -14.76 -19.73 6.98
N SER A 156 -15.81 -19.21 6.37
CA SER A 156 -15.71 -18.38 5.15
C SER A 156 -15.07 -17.01 5.40
N LYS A 157 -14.79 -16.65 6.66
CA LYS A 157 -14.22 -15.36 7.04
C LYS A 157 -12.70 -15.44 7.12
N ARG A 158 -12.03 -14.54 6.39
CA ARG A 158 -10.58 -14.39 6.44
C ARG A 158 -10.18 -13.72 7.75
N LYS A 159 -9.18 -14.29 8.42
CA LYS A 159 -8.62 -13.78 9.66
C LYS A 159 -7.18 -13.37 9.43
N PHE A 160 -6.79 -12.22 9.95
CA PHE A 160 -5.45 -11.70 9.81
C PHE A 160 -4.85 -11.47 11.20
N MET A 161 -3.59 -11.84 11.37
CA MET A 161 -2.79 -11.43 12.51
C MET A 161 -2.01 -10.18 12.11
N CYS A 162 -2.18 -9.10 12.87
CA CYS A 162 -1.54 -7.82 12.61
C CYS A 162 -0.59 -7.47 13.75
N ALA A 163 0.52 -6.82 13.41
CA ALA A 163 1.37 -6.13 14.36
C ALA A 163 1.59 -4.68 13.90
N THR A 164 1.40 -3.73 14.82
CA THR A 164 1.53 -2.29 14.57
C THR A 164 2.52 -1.64 15.51
N GLY A 165 3.29 -0.67 14.99
CA GLY A 165 4.06 0.27 15.79
C GLY A 165 3.35 1.63 15.88
N GLY A 166 3.29 2.20 17.07
CA GLY A 166 2.73 3.52 17.35
C GLY A 166 3.82 4.58 17.47
N GLU A 167 3.45 5.85 17.22
CA GLU A 167 4.33 7.00 17.42
C GLU A 167 4.78 7.19 18.89
N ASP A 168 3.99 6.68 19.85
CA ASP A 168 4.32 6.67 21.27
C ASP A 168 5.26 5.53 21.69
N GLY A 169 5.79 4.78 20.72
CA GLY A 169 6.67 3.62 20.96
C GLY A 169 5.91 2.33 21.31
N SER A 170 4.58 2.34 21.32
CA SER A 170 3.78 1.13 21.54
C SER A 170 3.91 0.13 20.38
N VAL A 171 3.89 -1.16 20.71
CA VAL A 171 3.73 -2.25 19.74
C VAL A 171 2.51 -3.07 20.13
N ASN A 172 1.59 -3.28 19.19
CA ASN A 172 0.36 -4.03 19.45
C ASN A 172 0.27 -5.21 18.48
N LEU A 173 -0.13 -6.37 19.01
CA LEU A 173 -0.44 -7.57 18.25
C LEU A 173 -1.91 -7.91 18.46
N PHE A 174 -2.65 -8.09 17.38
CA PHE A 174 -4.08 -8.35 17.44
C PHE A 174 -4.53 -9.12 16.20
N SER A 175 -5.72 -9.74 16.30
CA SER A 175 -6.36 -10.37 15.15
C SER A 175 -7.49 -9.51 14.62
N VAL A 176 -7.58 -9.38 13.31
CA VAL A 176 -8.73 -8.76 12.63
C VAL A 176 -9.44 -9.78 11.76
N GLU A 177 -10.75 -9.66 11.64
CA GLU A 177 -11.59 -10.56 10.85
C GLU A 177 -12.31 -9.76 9.76
N GLU A 178 -12.32 -10.30 8.55
CA GLU A 178 -13.14 -9.77 7.48
C GLU A 178 -14.62 -10.06 7.82
N ALA A 179 -15.35 -9.03 8.25
CA ALA A 179 -16.80 -9.15 8.46
C ALA A 179 -17.50 -9.52 7.14
N SER A 180 -18.50 -10.39 7.21
CA SER A 180 -19.38 -10.73 6.08
C SER A 180 -20.25 -9.55 5.69
#